data_AF-A0A7J0G3P9-F1
#
_entry.id   AF-A0A7J0G3P9-F1
#
_cell.length_a   1.000
_cell.length_b   1.000
_cell.length_c   1.000
_cell.angle_alpha   90.00
_cell.angle_beta   90.00
_cell.angle_gamma   90.00
#
_symmetry.space_group_name_H-M   'P 1'
#
loop_
_entity.id
_entity.type
_entity.pdbx_description
1 polymer ?
#
loop_
_entity_poly.entity_id
_entity_poly.type
_entity_poly.pdbx_seq_one_letter_code
_entity_poly.pdbx_strand_id
1 'polypeptide(L)'
;MKEDLCDHVWEFHFNEVAPEYWRNLDPYWKGTGPPMRRYFHPDGSLTADPGDEVWGGHESSYSVVTSFVGEGQIREHYVRINRWSRMSVSRKENWSWEMSNNLSCYTSIPDARKEGGTGPLFPFSCFPVIYMFKFV
;
A
#
# COMPACT_ATOMS: atom_id res chain seq x y z
N MET A 1 -7.07 8.83 7.39
CA MET A 1 -5.72 8.95 6.78
C MET A 1 -4.79 7.82 7.16
N LYS A 2 -4.54 7.55 8.46
CA LYS A 2 -3.85 6.30 8.84
C LYS A 2 -4.79 5.10 8.79
N GLU A 3 -6.06 5.30 9.13
CA GLU A 3 -7.09 4.25 9.15
C GLU A 3 -7.19 3.54 7.80
N ASP A 4 -7.22 4.34 6.75
CA ASP A 4 -7.20 3.95 5.34
C ASP A 4 -6.09 2.96 4.94
N LEU A 5 -4.88 3.13 5.50
CA LEU A 5 -3.77 2.20 5.26
C LEU A 5 -3.92 0.93 6.09
N CYS A 6 -4.37 1.07 7.34
CA CYS A 6 -4.60 -0.04 8.27
C CYS A 6 -5.79 -0.91 7.88
N ASP A 7 -6.72 -0.36 7.11
CA ASP A 7 -7.96 -1.03 6.73
C ASP A 7 -7.76 -2.13 5.68
N HIS A 8 -6.59 -2.15 5.02
CA HIS A 8 -6.30 -3.09 3.96
C HIS A 8 -5.05 -3.90 4.28
N VAL A 9 -5.03 -5.14 3.80
CA VAL A 9 -3.80 -5.91 3.67
C VAL A 9 -3.14 -5.51 2.36
N TRP A 10 -1.83 -5.32 2.37
CA TRP A 10 -1.09 -4.87 1.20
C TRP A 10 -0.17 -5.97 0.69
N GLU A 11 -0.27 -6.28 -0.60
CA GLU A 11 0.71 -7.08 -1.32
C GLU A 11 1.90 -6.21 -1.72
N PHE A 12 3.10 -6.66 -1.42
CA PHE A 12 4.36 -5.99 -1.66
C PHE A 12 5.21 -6.76 -2.66
N HIS A 13 5.78 -6.03 -3.61
CA HIS A 13 6.85 -6.52 -4.47
C HIS A 13 7.83 -5.40 -4.81
N PHE A 14 9.04 -5.77 -5.20
CA PHE A 14 10.01 -4.85 -5.78
C PHE A 14 9.67 -4.59 -7.26
N ASN A 15 10.02 -3.41 -7.76
CA ASN A 15 9.94 -3.11 -9.18
C ASN A 15 11.17 -3.66 -9.91
N GLU A 16 11.11 -3.68 -11.25
CA GLU A 16 12.18 -4.24 -12.08
C GLU A 16 13.54 -3.55 -11.87
N VAL A 17 13.52 -2.25 -11.55
CA VAL A 17 14.72 -1.45 -11.30
C VAL A 17 15.42 -1.78 -9.97
N ALA A 18 14.79 -2.59 -9.11
CA ALA A 18 15.41 -3.00 -7.85
C ALA A 18 16.65 -3.87 -8.11
N PRO A 19 17.71 -3.75 -7.28
CA PRO A 19 18.88 -4.62 -7.36
C PRO A 19 18.49 -6.09 -7.41
N GLU A 20 19.21 -6.87 -8.20
CA GLU A 20 18.93 -8.29 -8.43
C GLU A 20 18.84 -9.09 -7.12
N TYR A 21 19.70 -8.79 -6.16
CA TYR A 21 19.65 -9.38 -4.82
C TYR A 21 18.24 -9.29 -4.20
N TRP A 22 17.60 -8.12 -4.22
CA TRP A 22 16.27 -7.92 -3.65
C TRP A 22 15.19 -8.63 -4.45
N ARG A 23 15.29 -8.61 -5.78
CA ARG A 23 14.36 -9.35 -6.65
C ARG A 23 14.47 -10.87 -6.44
N ASN A 24 15.67 -11.39 -6.13
CA ASN A 24 15.88 -12.81 -5.84
C ASN A 24 15.33 -13.26 -4.47
N LEU A 25 14.96 -12.32 -3.59
CA LEU A 25 14.23 -12.59 -2.35
C LEU A 25 12.71 -12.44 -2.53
N ASP A 26 12.27 -11.85 -3.64
CA ASP A 26 10.87 -11.53 -3.89
C ASP A 26 10.13 -12.68 -4.60
N PRO A 27 9.13 -13.32 -3.97
CA PRO A 27 8.35 -14.39 -4.59
C PRO A 27 7.68 -14.00 -5.91
N TYR A 28 7.32 -12.72 -6.08
CA TYR A 28 6.72 -12.20 -7.33
C TYR A 28 7.69 -12.38 -8.52
N TRP A 29 8.96 -12.03 -8.33
CA TRP A 29 9.99 -12.16 -9.37
C TRP A 29 10.45 -13.60 -9.57
N LYS A 30 10.51 -14.38 -8.49
CA LYS A 30 10.90 -15.79 -8.56
C LYS A 30 9.81 -16.69 -9.15
N GLY A 31 8.56 -16.24 -9.15
CA GLY A 31 7.40 -17.05 -9.48
C GLY A 31 7.18 -18.22 -8.50
N THR A 32 7.70 -18.10 -7.28
CA THR A 32 7.71 -19.20 -6.28
C THR A 32 6.52 -19.16 -5.32
N GLY A 33 5.67 -18.14 -5.38
CA GLY A 33 4.53 -18.00 -4.46
C GLY A 33 3.76 -16.69 -4.63
N PRO A 34 2.77 -16.44 -3.76
CA PRO A 34 2.07 -15.16 -3.73
C PRO A 34 3.01 -14.01 -3.34
N PRO A 35 2.70 -12.76 -3.71
CA PRO A 35 3.44 -11.59 -3.22
C PRO A 35 3.49 -11.53 -1.69
N MET A 36 4.54 -10.90 -1.16
CA MET A 36 4.72 -10.70 0.27
C MET A 36 3.61 -9.80 0.83
N ARG A 37 3.15 -10.03 2.07
CA ARG A 37 2.10 -9.19 2.68
C ARG A 37 2.64 -8.23 3.73
N ARG A 38 1.99 -7.06 3.81
CA ARG A 38 2.34 -5.96 4.70
C ARG A 38 1.09 -5.48 5.41
N TYR A 39 1.23 -5.25 6.71
CA TYR A 39 0.14 -4.87 7.61
C TYR A 39 0.49 -3.57 8.31
N PHE A 40 -0.29 -2.52 8.03
CA PHE A 40 -0.15 -1.22 8.65
C PHE A 40 -0.99 -1.19 9.92
N HIS A 41 -0.41 -0.70 11.01
CA HIS A 41 -1.07 -0.67 12.31
C HIS A 41 -1.35 0.77 12.78
N PRO A 42 -2.45 1.01 13.51
CA PRO A 42 -2.81 2.36 13.98
C PRO A 42 -1.72 3.06 14.80
N ASP A 43 -0.89 2.30 15.52
CA ASP A 43 0.25 2.83 16.28
C ASP A 43 1.40 3.35 15.40
N GLY A 44 1.31 3.16 14.08
CA GLY A 44 2.34 3.55 13.12
C GLY A 44 3.39 2.47 12.86
N SER A 45 3.24 1.27 13.44
CA SER A 45 4.09 0.13 13.10
C SER A 45 3.66 -0.52 11.78
N LEU A 46 4.60 -1.19 11.14
CA LEU A 46 4.39 -1.99 9.94
C LEU A 46 4.92 -3.39 10.22
N THR A 47 4.14 -4.42 9.91
CA THR A 47 4.57 -5.83 10.07
C THR A 47 4.44 -6.60 8.76
N ALA A 48 5.05 -7.79 8.72
CA ALA A 48 5.05 -8.71 7.60
C ALA A 48 4.66 -10.13 8.05
N ASP A 49 4.39 -11.00 7.08
CA ASP A 49 4.17 -12.42 7.36
C ASP A 49 5.43 -13.10 7.94
N PRO A 50 5.27 -14.14 8.78
CA PRO A 50 6.40 -14.96 9.22
C PRO A 50 7.13 -15.58 8.03
N GLY A 51 8.47 -15.57 8.07
CA GLY A 51 9.30 -16.12 6.99
C GLY A 51 9.53 -15.18 5.82
N ASP A 52 9.10 -13.92 5.91
CA ASP A 52 9.47 -12.89 4.94
C ASP A 52 10.97 -12.57 5.03
N GLU A 53 11.73 -13.08 4.06
CA GLU A 53 13.19 -12.92 3.98
C GLU A 53 13.62 -11.48 3.70
N VAL A 54 12.77 -10.67 3.05
CA VAL A 54 13.04 -9.26 2.78
C VAL A 54 12.87 -8.42 4.04
N TRP A 55 11.86 -8.76 4.84
CA TRP A 55 11.54 -8.07 6.08
C TRP A 55 12.48 -8.45 7.21
N GLY A 56 12.90 -9.71 7.28
CA GLY A 56 13.92 -10.19 8.22
C GLY A 56 13.57 -10.01 9.71
N GLY A 57 12.29 -9.83 10.05
CA GLY A 57 11.84 -9.58 11.42
C GLY A 57 12.20 -8.19 11.98
N HIS A 58 12.59 -7.24 11.12
CA HIS A 58 12.91 -5.89 11.55
C HIS A 58 11.65 -5.13 11.99
N GLU A 59 11.73 -4.40 13.11
CA GLU A 59 10.71 -3.41 13.43
C GLU A 59 10.75 -2.28 12.39
N SER A 60 9.57 -1.86 11.95
CA SER A 60 9.42 -0.80 10.96
C SER A 60 8.28 0.11 11.35
N SER A 61 8.41 1.36 10.92
CA SER A 61 7.43 2.39 11.19
C SER A 61 7.04 3.09 9.90
N TYR A 62 5.83 3.61 9.86
CA TYR A 62 5.36 4.44 8.76
C TYR A 62 4.73 5.75 9.26
N SER A 63 4.76 6.73 8.38
CA SER A 63 4.10 8.01 8.58
C SER A 63 3.43 8.46 7.29
N VAL A 64 2.30 9.15 7.42
CA VAL A 64 1.66 9.83 6.30
C VAL A 64 2.01 11.30 6.40
N VAL A 65 2.64 11.84 5.37
CA VAL A 65 3.08 13.23 5.32
C VAL A 65 2.16 13.98 4.38
N THR A 66 1.46 14.98 4.93
CA THR A 66 0.65 15.93 4.16
C THR A 66 1.17 17.33 4.44
N SER A 67 1.56 18.04 3.39
CA SER A 67 1.91 19.46 3.46
C SER A 67 0.98 20.26 2.56
N PHE A 68 0.71 21.50 2.98
CA PHE A 68 -0.16 22.42 2.28
C PHE A 68 0.64 23.62 1.79
N VAL A 69 0.29 24.15 0.62
CA VAL A 69 0.59 25.53 0.22
C VAL A 69 -0.49 26.43 0.83
N GLY A 70 -0.19 27.71 1.04
CA GLY A 70 -1.19 28.69 1.49
C GLY A 70 -2.49 28.57 0.68
N GLU A 71 -3.62 28.82 1.34
CA GLU A 71 -5.00 28.56 0.86
C GLU A 71 -5.48 27.09 0.98
N GLY A 72 -4.74 26.22 1.66
CA GLY A 72 -5.21 24.85 1.97
C GLY A 72 -5.05 23.87 0.81
N GLN A 73 -4.34 24.25 -0.25
CA GLN A 73 -4.02 23.36 -1.35
C GLN A 73 -2.93 22.37 -0.94
N ILE A 74 -3.15 21.08 -1.14
CA ILE A 74 -2.16 20.04 -0.84
C ILE A 74 -0.94 20.21 -1.77
N ARG A 75 0.24 20.40 -1.17
CA ARG A 75 1.54 20.49 -1.85
C ARG A 75 2.17 19.12 -2.03
N GLU A 76 2.23 18.37 -0.94
CA GLU A 76 2.79 17.03 -0.89
C GLU A 76 1.85 16.14 -0.07
N HIS A 77 1.59 14.94 -0.57
CA HIS A 77 0.86 13.92 0.17
C HIS A 77 1.44 12.55 -0.16
N TYR A 78 2.17 11.95 0.78
CA TYR A 78 2.88 10.69 0.56
C TYR A 78 2.99 9.86 1.83
N VAL A 79 3.21 8.56 1.66
CA VAL A 79 3.54 7.65 2.75
C VAL A 79 5.06 7.49 2.81
N ARG A 80 5.60 7.50 4.02
CA ARG A 80 7.02 7.23 4.27
C ARG A 80 7.15 6.04 5.20
N ILE A 81 7.80 4.99 4.71
CA ILE A 81 8.12 3.79 5.48
C ILE A 81 9.61 3.88 5.86
N ASN A 82 9.90 3.83 7.15
CA ASN A 82 11.24 4.06 7.70
C ASN A 82 11.92 5.31 7.10
N ARG A 83 13.17 5.17 6.68
CA ARG A 83 13.93 6.20 5.96
C ARG A 83 13.93 5.99 4.44
N TRP A 84 13.06 5.14 3.92
CA TRP A 84 13.00 4.85 2.49
C TRP A 84 12.40 6.02 1.70
N SER A 85 12.51 5.92 0.38
CA SER A 85 11.96 6.88 -0.57
C SER A 85 10.45 7.04 -0.40
N ARG A 86 9.97 8.26 -0.65
CA ARG A 86 8.55 8.63 -0.56
C ARG A 86 7.71 7.70 -1.44
N MET A 87 6.57 7.28 -0.92
CA MET A 87 5.61 6.45 -1.62
C MET A 87 4.39 7.29 -2.01
N SER A 88 4.10 7.34 -3.31
CA SER A 88 2.87 7.95 -3.81
C SER A 88 1.72 6.98 -3.61
N VAL A 89 0.54 7.48 -3.25
CA VAL A 89 -0.68 6.67 -3.08
C VAL A 89 -1.69 7.06 -4.15
N SER A 90 -2.28 6.08 -4.83
CA SER A 90 -3.24 6.29 -5.90
C SER A 90 -4.29 5.17 -5.95
N ARG A 91 -5.47 5.47 -6.51
CA ARG A 91 -6.52 4.48 -6.78
C ARG A 91 -6.33 3.95 -8.21
N LYS A 92 -6.40 2.64 -8.37
CA LYS A 92 -6.38 1.96 -9.67
C LYS A 92 -7.79 1.84 -10.26
N GLU A 93 -7.87 1.64 -11.57
CA GLU A 93 -9.15 1.48 -12.30
C GLU A 93 -9.99 0.29 -11.81
N ASN A 94 -9.32 -0.77 -11.34
CA ASN A 94 -9.95 -1.95 -10.74
C ASN A 94 -10.40 -1.71 -9.28
N TRP A 95 -10.36 -0.46 -8.80
CA TRP A 95 -10.69 -0.07 -7.43
C TRP A 95 -9.78 -0.65 -6.34
N SER A 96 -8.59 -1.15 -6.67
CA SER A 96 -7.56 -1.38 -5.64
C SER A 96 -6.79 -0.09 -5.38
N TRP A 97 -6.22 0.03 -4.18
CA TRP A 97 -5.21 1.04 -3.90
C TRP A 97 -3.84 0.57 -4.35
N GLU A 98 -3.03 1.53 -4.79
CA GLU A 98 -1.62 1.35 -5.04
C GLU A 98 -0.84 2.36 -4.22
N MET A 99 0.24 1.90 -3.61
CA MET A 99 1.24 2.75 -2.98
C MET A 99 2.59 2.35 -3.56
N SER A 100 3.18 3.21 -4.38
CA SER A 100 4.37 2.88 -5.16
C SER A 100 5.40 4.00 -5.20
N ASN A 101 6.65 3.61 -5.43
CA ASN A 101 7.74 4.50 -5.83
C ASN A 101 8.56 3.80 -6.91
N ASN A 102 9.72 4.34 -7.28
CA ASN A 102 10.55 3.70 -8.30
C ASN A 102 11.03 2.30 -7.90
N LEU A 103 11.29 2.04 -6.62
CA LEU A 103 11.92 0.81 -6.15
C LEU A 103 10.92 -0.32 -5.84
N SER A 104 9.74 0.01 -5.32
CA SER A 104 8.78 -0.98 -4.82
C SER A 104 7.34 -0.54 -4.99
N CYS A 105 6.45 -1.52 -5.01
CA CYS A 105 5.02 -1.34 -5.15
C CYS A 105 4.27 -2.12 -4.06
N TYR A 106 3.22 -1.50 -3.54
CA TYR A 106 2.26 -2.08 -2.62
C TYR A 106 0.88 -1.97 -3.25
N THR A 107 0.13 -3.05 -3.34
CA THR A 107 -1.25 -3.05 -3.85
C THR A 107 -2.19 -3.58 -2.78
N SER A 108 -3.34 -2.94 -2.55
CA SER A 108 -4.32 -3.45 -1.59
C SER A 108 -4.93 -4.76 -2.09
N ILE A 109 -4.99 -5.76 -1.22
CA ILE A 109 -5.72 -7.00 -1.48
C ILE A 109 -7.22 -6.69 -1.54
N PRO A 110 -7.93 -7.08 -2.60
CA PRO A 110 -9.38 -6.88 -2.71
C PRO A 110 -10.16 -7.44 -1.52
N ASP A 111 -10.98 -6.58 -0.93
CA ASP A 111 -11.81 -6.85 0.24
C ASP A 111 -13.22 -6.25 0.05
N ALA A 112 -13.79 -6.41 -1.16
CA ALA A 112 -15.05 -5.79 -1.60
C ALA A 112 -16.29 -6.04 -0.69
N ARG A 113 -16.25 -7.00 0.23
CA ARG A 113 -17.33 -7.26 1.19
C ARG A 113 -17.24 -6.39 2.46
N LYS A 114 -16.10 -5.74 2.69
CA LYS A 114 -15.87 -4.81 3.79
C LYS A 114 -16.47 -3.45 3.42
N GLU A 115 -17.08 -2.78 4.39
CA GLU A 115 -17.49 -1.38 4.23
C GLU A 115 -16.23 -0.52 3.95
N GLY A 116 -16.22 0.23 2.84
CA GLY A 116 -15.04 0.96 2.39
C GLY A 116 -13.94 0.11 1.72
N GLY A 117 -14.24 -1.16 1.35
CA GLY A 117 -13.29 -2.08 0.75
C GLY A 117 -12.75 -1.71 -0.65
N THR A 118 -11.89 -2.57 -1.16
CA THR A 118 -11.14 -2.45 -2.41
C THR A 118 -11.47 -3.60 -3.38
N GLY A 119 -11.26 -3.34 -4.67
CA GLY A 119 -11.53 -4.30 -5.74
C GLY A 119 -12.99 -4.31 -6.23
N PRO A 120 -13.27 -4.97 -7.36
CA PRO A 120 -14.61 -4.97 -7.93
C PRO A 120 -15.59 -5.80 -7.08
N LEU A 121 -16.78 -5.25 -6.84
CA LEU A 121 -17.95 -6.05 -6.48
C LEU A 121 -18.32 -6.89 -7.71
N PHE A 122 -18.23 -8.23 -7.61
CA PHE A 122 -18.83 -9.09 -8.63
C PHE A 122 -20.35 -8.80 -8.72
N PRO A 123 -20.97 -8.88 -9.91
CA PRO A 123 -22.01 -7.93 -10.28
C PRO A 123 -23.37 -8.36 -9.74
N PHE A 124 -23.89 -7.65 -8.74
CA PHE A 124 -25.31 -7.29 -8.72
C PHE A 124 -25.48 -5.90 -8.11
N SER A 125 -26.21 -5.06 -8.85
CA SER A 125 -26.73 -3.74 -8.48
C SER A 125 -25.72 -2.62 -8.18
N CYS A 126 -25.35 -1.92 -9.27
CA CYS A 126 -25.46 -0.47 -9.41
C CYS A 126 -25.75 0.34 -8.14
N PHE A 127 -24.72 0.90 -7.50
CA PHE A 127 -24.75 2.23 -6.88
C PHE A 127 -23.33 2.82 -6.92
N PRO A 128 -23.12 4.01 -7.50
CA PRO A 128 -21.83 4.68 -7.45
C PRO A 128 -21.71 5.35 -6.08
N VAL A 129 -21.28 4.60 -5.06
CA VAL A 129 -20.71 5.26 -3.88
C VAL A 129 -19.24 5.48 -4.20
N ILE A 130 -18.94 6.66 -4.73
CA ILE A 130 -17.58 7.19 -4.80
C ILE A 130 -17.14 7.36 -3.34
N TYR A 131 -16.60 6.30 -2.74
CA TYR A 131 -15.78 6.46 -1.55
C TYR A 131 -14.47 7.07 -2.02
N MET A 132 -14.45 8.40 -2.10
CA MET A 132 -13.23 9.15 -1.85
C MET A 132 -12.70 8.64 -0.50
N PHE A 133 -11.41 8.30 -0.42
CA PHE A 133 -10.73 8.46 0.87
C PHE A 133 -11.09 9.86 1.36
N LYS A 134 -11.53 9.98 2.62
CA LYS A 134 -11.86 11.29 3.20
C LYS A 134 -10.57 12.12 3.26
N PHE A 135 -10.30 12.78 2.15
CA PHE A 135 -9.30 13.81 1.93
C PHE A 135 -10.05 15.14 1.93
N VAL A 136 -10.44 15.59 3.13
CA VAL A 136 -10.74 16.99 3.43
C VAL A 136 -10.02 17.34 4.71
#